data_AF-A0A1B7NRA2-F1
#
_entry.id   AF-A0A1B7NRA2-F1
#
_cell.length_a   1.000
_cell.length_b   1.000
_cell.length_c   1.000
_cell.angle_alpha   90.00
_cell.angle_beta   90.00
_cell.angle_gamma   90.00
#
_symmetry.space_group_name_H-M   'P 1'
#
loop_
_entity.id
_entity.type
_entity.pdbx_description
1 polymer ?
#
loop_
_entity_poly.entity_id
_entity_poly.type
_entity_poly.pdbx_seq_one_letter_code
_entity_poly.pdbx_strand_id
1 'polypeptide(L)'
;MAAFDKCKTRPQHIDVILNGLDRYNPETTTIFQEYVVHQCEDRSFDCYANLALLKLLTPRLIPIFQAVLTGDSDQLDDERRAELVELVSWLNKIQPGAASWIEQLGQ
;
A
#
# COMPACT_ATOMS: atom_id res chain seq x y z
N MET A 1 -13.24 14.37 -14.99
CA MET A 1 -12.14 13.92 -14.13
C MET A 1 -12.54 14.22 -12.71
N ALA A 2 -12.98 13.22 -11.94
CA ALA A 2 -13.24 13.43 -10.52
C ALA A 2 -11.90 13.79 -9.89
N ALA A 3 -11.75 15.05 -9.46
CA ALA A 3 -10.65 15.43 -8.60
C ALA A 3 -10.73 14.47 -7.40
N PHE A 4 -9.68 13.67 -7.18
CA PHE A 4 -9.59 12.82 -5.99
C PHE A 4 -9.71 13.76 -4.79
N ASP A 5 -10.92 13.78 -4.23
CA ASP A 5 -11.47 14.91 -3.51
C ASP A 5 -10.55 15.25 -2.34
N LYS A 6 -10.11 16.51 -2.28
CA LYS A 6 -9.32 17.00 -1.15
C LYS A 6 -10.21 16.84 0.08
N CYS A 7 -9.88 15.91 0.95
CA CYS A 7 -10.55 15.79 2.24
C CYS A 7 -10.55 17.18 2.89
N LYS A 8 -11.73 17.79 3.09
CA LYS A 8 -11.83 19.18 3.57
C LYS A 8 -11.26 19.35 4.98
N THR A 9 -11.21 18.26 5.72
CA THR A 9 -10.65 18.19 7.07
C THR A 9 -9.17 17.79 7.07
N ARG A 10 -8.54 17.61 5.90
CA ARG A 10 -7.12 17.26 5.80
C ARG A 10 -6.27 18.34 6.47
N PRO A 11 -5.43 17.98 7.45
CA PRO A 11 -4.49 18.91 8.04
C PRO A 11 -3.48 19.43 7.02
N GLN A 12 -3.06 20.69 7.17
CA GLN A 12 -2.11 21.32 6.24
C GLN A 12 -0.78 20.55 6.14
N HIS A 13 -0.30 19.95 7.23
CA HIS A 13 0.93 19.16 7.22
C HIS A 13 0.81 17.90 6.35
N ILE A 14 -0.36 17.25 6.31
CA ILE A 14 -0.62 16.10 5.43
C ILE A 14 -0.65 16.54 3.97
N ASP A 15 -1.23 17.71 3.65
CA ASP A 15 -1.25 18.24 2.28
C ASP A 15 0.16 18.58 1.78
N VAL A 16 1.02 19.17 2.63
CA VAL A 16 2.43 19.45 2.28
C VAL A 16 3.19 18.16 1.98
N ILE A 17 3.02 17.14 2.82
CA ILE A 17 3.64 15.83 2.64
C ILE A 17 3.19 15.16 1.34
N LEU A 18 1.88 15.19 1.05
CA LEU A 18 1.30 14.65 -0.18
C LEU A 18 1.83 15.33 -1.44
N ASN A 19 2.04 16.65 -1.40
CA ASN A 19 2.61 17.39 -2.53
C ASN A 19 4.13 17.18 -2.68
N GLY A 20 4.84 16.76 -1.63
CA GLY A 20 6.29 16.53 -1.61
C GLY A 20 6.71 15.05 -1.77
N LEU A 21 5.76 14.16 -2.06
CA LEU A 21 5.91 12.70 -2.04
C LEU A 21 6.63 12.16 -3.29
N ASP A 22 7.86 12.61 -3.52
CA ASP A 22 8.70 12.17 -4.66
C ASP A 22 9.67 11.04 -4.25
N ARG A 23 9.98 10.91 -2.95
CA ARG A 23 10.93 9.92 -2.43
C ARG A 23 10.41 9.27 -1.15
N TYR A 24 10.71 7.98 -1.00
CA TYR A 24 10.43 7.23 0.22
C TYR A 24 11.06 7.94 1.43
N ASN A 25 10.23 8.46 2.34
CA ASN A 25 10.66 9.01 3.63
C ASN A 25 10.04 8.18 4.77
N PRO A 26 10.85 7.48 5.59
CA PRO A 26 10.32 6.71 6.71
C PRO A 26 9.59 7.56 7.75
N GLU A 27 9.98 8.82 7.95
CA GLU A 27 9.30 9.76 8.86
C GLU A 27 7.86 10.04 8.38
N THR A 28 7.71 10.27 7.07
CA THR A 28 6.41 10.43 6.42
C THR A 28 5.52 9.20 6.58
N THR A 29 6.09 8.00 6.60
CA THR A 29 5.32 6.75 6.80
C THR A 29 4.64 6.74 8.18
N THR A 30 5.39 7.10 9.24
CA THR A 30 4.84 7.15 10.62
C THR A 30 3.74 8.20 10.74
N ILE A 31 3.92 9.38 10.14
CA ILE A 31 2.90 10.44 10.15
C ILE A 31 1.59 9.98 9.50
N PHE A 32 1.68 9.27 8.36
CA PHE A 32 0.48 8.73 7.73
C PHE A 32 -0.19 7.63 8.57
N GLN A 33 0.58 6.77 9.25
CA GLN A 33 0.03 5.75 10.15
C GLN A 33 -0.76 6.39 11.31
N GLU A 34 -0.19 7.40 11.95
CA GLU A 34 -0.85 8.18 13.00
C GLU A 34 -2.11 8.89 12.48
N TYR A 35 -2.06 9.41 11.25
CA TYR A 35 -3.22 10.05 10.61
C TYR A 35 -4.35 9.06 10.31
N VAL A 36 -4.06 7.79 9.98
CA VAL A 36 -5.09 6.75 9.85
C VAL A 36 -5.76 6.46 11.19
N VAL A 37 -4.99 6.43 12.29
CA VAL A 37 -5.56 6.25 13.63
C VAL A 37 -6.51 7.39 13.99
N HIS A 38 -6.11 8.65 13.76
CA HIS A 38 -6.99 9.81 13.95
C HIS A 38 -8.26 9.74 13.09
N GLN A 39 -8.15 9.32 11.82
CA GLN A 39 -9.31 9.12 10.95
C GLN A 39 -10.32 8.12 11.55
N CYS A 40 -9.84 7.04 12.16
CA CYS A 40 -10.70 6.06 12.83
C CYS A 40 -11.40 6.64 14.07
N GLU A 41 -10.69 7.44 14.87
CA GLU A 41 -11.23 8.10 16.06
C GLU A 41 -12.30 9.14 15.69
N ASP A 42 -12.01 9.97 14.69
CA ASP A 42 -12.88 11.04 14.22
C ASP A 42 -13.98 10.57 13.26
N ARG A 43 -14.01 9.29 12.92
CA ARG A 43 -14.88 8.70 11.87
C ARG A 43 -14.79 9.48 10.54
N SER A 44 -13.59 9.92 10.20
CA SER A 44 -13.30 10.62 8.94
C SER A 44 -12.55 9.70 7.97
N PHE A 45 -12.51 10.08 6.69
CA PHE A 45 -11.88 9.27 5.66
C PHE A 45 -11.20 10.13 4.60
N ASP A 46 -9.91 9.89 4.39
CA ASP A 46 -9.06 10.55 3.39
C ASP A 46 -8.43 9.50 2.46
N CYS A 47 -9.13 9.19 1.37
CA CYS A 47 -8.71 8.21 0.38
C CYS A 47 -7.28 8.45 -0.13
N TYR A 48 -6.88 9.72 -0.27
CA TYR A 48 -5.62 10.08 -0.91
C TYR A 48 -4.45 9.90 0.04
N ALA A 49 -4.60 10.29 1.31
CA ALA A 49 -3.63 9.98 2.35
C ALA A 49 -3.47 8.47 2.56
N ASN A 50 -4.58 7.73 2.57
CA ASN A 50 -4.57 6.28 2.72
C ASN A 50 -3.89 5.60 1.51
N LEU A 51 -4.14 6.08 0.29
CA LEU A 51 -3.45 5.60 -0.91
C LEU A 51 -1.95 5.91 -0.87
N ALA A 52 -1.55 7.08 -0.38
CA ALA A 52 -0.14 7.44 -0.22
C ALA A 52 0.58 6.54 0.79
N LEU A 53 -0.05 6.25 1.93
CA LEU A 53 0.47 5.29 2.90
C LEU A 53 0.65 3.90 2.30
N LEU A 54 -0.35 3.40 1.57
CA LEU A 54 -0.26 2.12 0.89
C LEU A 54 0.93 2.10 -0.09
N LYS A 55 1.10 3.15 -0.91
CA LYS A 55 2.24 3.27 -1.83
C LYS A 55 3.59 3.28 -1.13
N LEU A 56 3.69 3.87 0.07
CA LEU A 56 4.93 3.88 0.86
C LEU A 56 5.24 2.51 1.48
N LEU A 57 4.22 1.77 1.92
CA LEU A 57 4.39 0.46 2.53
C LEU A 57 4.65 -0.64 1.50
N THR A 58 4.06 -0.54 0.30
CA THR A 58 4.16 -1.58 -0.74
C THR A 58 5.61 -2.01 -1.02
N PRO A 59 6.59 -1.12 -1.30
CA PRO A 59 7.98 -1.52 -1.56
C PRO A 59 8.63 -2.31 -0.42
N ARG A 60 8.26 -2.04 0.83
CA ARG A 60 8.77 -2.78 2.00
C ARG A 60 8.18 -4.18 2.13
N LEU A 61 6.95 -4.36 1.67
CA LEU A 61 6.24 -5.63 1.76
C LEU A 61 6.57 -6.57 0.59
N ILE A 62 7.05 -6.04 -0.55
CA ILE A 62 7.35 -6.84 -1.75
C ILE A 62 8.33 -8.00 -1.47
N PRO A 63 9.47 -7.82 -0.78
CA PRO A 63 10.38 -8.92 -0.49
C PRO A 63 9.75 -9.99 0.42
N ILE A 64 8.84 -9.58 1.31
CA ILE A 64 8.12 -10.49 2.21
C ILE A 64 7.12 -11.33 1.39
N PHE A 65 6.32 -10.68 0.53
CA PHE A 65 5.40 -11.39 -0.35
C PHE A 65 6.13 -12.36 -1.28
N GLN A 66 7.27 -11.96 -1.83
CA GLN A 66 8.10 -12.84 -2.64
C GLN A 66 8.57 -14.04 -1.81
N ALA A 67 9.17 -13.82 -0.63
CA ALA A 67 9.67 -14.91 0.21
C ALA A 67 8.57 -15.90 0.62
N VAL A 68 7.37 -15.40 0.91
CA VAL A 68 6.22 -16.22 1.31
C VAL A 68 5.63 -16.99 0.13
N LEU A 69 5.51 -16.37 -1.05
CA LEU A 69 4.90 -17.01 -2.21
C LEU A 69 5.88 -17.91 -2.99
N THR A 70 7.17 -17.60 -3.00
CA THR A 70 8.20 -18.45 -3.62
C THR A 70 8.91 -19.36 -2.62
N GLY A 71 8.51 -19.29 -1.35
CA GLY A 71 9.02 -20.13 -0.28
C GLY A 71 8.49 -21.55 -0.34
N ASP A 72 8.69 -22.30 0.75
CA ASP A 72 8.21 -23.67 0.87
C ASP A 72 6.67 -23.72 0.78
N SER A 73 6.14 -24.66 0.01
CA SER A 73 4.70 -24.81 -0.24
C SER A 73 3.89 -25.07 1.03
N ASP A 74 4.53 -25.62 2.07
CA ASP A 74 3.89 -25.90 3.35
C ASP A 74 3.74 -24.66 4.26
N GLN A 75 4.27 -23.49 3.85
CA GLN A 75 4.18 -22.26 4.65
C GLN A 75 2.81 -21.60 4.63
N LEU A 76 1.99 -21.91 3.63
CA LEU A 76 0.65 -21.36 3.44
C LEU A 76 -0.28 -22.47 2.95
N ASP A 77 -1.49 -22.51 3.49
CA ASP A 77 -2.56 -23.26 2.86
C ASP A 77 -2.93 -22.66 1.49
N ASP A 78 -3.57 -23.48 0.65
CA ASP A 78 -3.92 -23.13 -0.72
C ASP A 78 -4.82 -21.88 -0.81
N GLU A 79 -5.71 -21.69 0.18
CA GLU A 79 -6.63 -20.54 0.22
C GLU A 79 -5.87 -19.25 0.51
N ARG A 80 -5.01 -19.22 1.54
CA ARG A 80 -4.17 -18.06 1.86
C ARG A 80 -3.18 -17.73 0.76
N ARG A 81 -2.65 -18.76 0.10
CA ARG A 81 -1.77 -18.57 -1.06
C ARG A 81 -2.52 -17.90 -2.21
N ALA A 82 -3.74 -18.32 -2.52
CA ALA A 82 -4.57 -17.71 -3.56
C ALA A 82 -4.92 -16.24 -3.24
N GLU A 83 -5.32 -15.94 -2.00
CA GLU A 83 -5.59 -14.56 -1.54
C GLU A 83 -4.37 -13.64 -1.72
N LEU A 84 -3.18 -14.13 -1.33
CA LEU A 84 -1.94 -13.36 -1.44
C LEU A 84 -1.51 -13.16 -2.91
N VAL A 85 -1.69 -14.18 -3.77
CA VAL A 85 -1.44 -14.06 -5.21
C VAL A 85 -2.36 -13.00 -5.84
N GLU A 86 -3.65 -12.96 -5.46
CA GLU A 86 -4.59 -11.94 -5.93
C GLU A 86 -4.16 -10.54 -5.49
N LEU A 87 -3.80 -10.38 -4.20
CA LEU A 87 -3.32 -9.12 -3.66
C LEU A 87 -2.09 -8.61 -4.41
N VAL A 88 -1.08 -9.46 -4.62
CA VAL A 88 0.15 -9.08 -5.33
C VAL A 88 -0.12 -8.80 -6.81
N SER A 89 -1.04 -9.53 -7.43
CA SER A 89 -1.50 -9.26 -8.81
C SER A 89 -2.17 -7.89 -8.92
N TRP A 90 -3.01 -7.53 -7.95
CA TRP A 90 -3.62 -6.20 -7.87
C TRP A 90 -2.56 -5.11 -7.66
N LEU A 91 -1.59 -5.33 -6.77
CA LEU A 91 -0.46 -4.40 -6.57
C LEU A 91 0.32 -4.16 -7.87
N ASN A 92 0.62 -5.21 -8.63
CA ASN A 92 1.32 -5.09 -9.92
C ASN A 92 0.47 -4.36 -10.97
N LYS A 93 -0.86 -4.45 -10.92
CA LYS A 93 -1.76 -3.68 -11.79
C LYS A 93 -1.77 -2.19 -11.46
N ILE A 94 -1.76 -1.84 -10.17
CA ILE A 94 -1.75 -0.43 -9.72
C ILE A 94 -0.37 0.21 -9.90
N GLN A 95 0.69 -0.58 -9.80
CA GLN A 95 2.06 -0.15 -10.01
C GLN A 95 2.80 -1.18 -10.88
N PRO A 96 2.74 -1.02 -12.22
CA PRO A 96 3.39 -1.93 -13.15
C PRO A 96 4.87 -2.12 -12.83
N GLY A 97 5.30 -3.38 -12.77
CA GLY A 97 6.68 -3.77 -12.49
C GLY A 97 7.03 -3.88 -11.00
N ALA A 98 6.12 -3.55 -10.09
CA ALA A 98 6.36 -3.70 -8.65
C ALA A 98 6.53 -5.18 -8.26
N ALA A 99 5.74 -6.07 -8.85
CA ALA A 99 5.81 -7.50 -8.60
C ALA A 99 5.87 -8.29 -9.90
N SER A 100 6.84 -7.97 -10.78
CA SER A 100 7.06 -8.70 -12.04
C SER A 100 7.27 -10.20 -11.85
N TRP A 101 7.78 -10.61 -10.68
CA TRP A 101 7.94 -12.01 -10.30
C TRP A 101 6.62 -12.79 -10.16
N ILE A 102 5.46 -12.12 -10.06
CA ILE A 102 4.16 -12.79 -9.97
C ILE A 102 3.89 -13.69 -11.19
N GLU A 103 4.41 -13.33 -12.36
CA GLU A 103 4.26 -14.11 -13.60
C GLU A 103 4.88 -15.51 -13.49
N GLN A 104 5.84 -15.69 -12.59
CA GLN A 104 6.50 -16.97 -12.33
C GLN A 104 5.68 -17.90 -11.43
N LEU A 105 4.66 -17.39 -10.73
CA LEU A 105 3.80 -18.21 -9.85
C LEU A 105 2.66 -18.91 -10.59
N GLY A 106 2.33 -18.45 -11.79
CA GLY A 106 1.26 -19.00 -12.63
C GLY A 106 1.72 -19.98 -13.71
N GLN A 107 3.02 -20.31 -13.75
CA GLN A 107 3.61 -21.35 -14.61
C GLN A 107 3.96 -22.59 -13.79
#